data_AF-A0A962H229-F1
#
_entry.id   AF-A0A962H229-F1
#
_cell.length_a   1.000
_cell.length_b   1.000
_cell.length_c   1.000
_cell.angle_alpha   90.00
_cell.angle_beta   90.00
_cell.angle_gamma   90.00
#
_symmetry.space_group_name_H-M   'P 1'
#
loop_
_entity.id
_entity.type
_entity.pdbx_description
1 polymer ?
#
loop_
_entity_poly.entity_id
_entity_poly.type
_entity_poly.pdbx_seq_one_letter_code
_entity_poly.pdbx_strand_id
1 'polypeptide(L)'
;MNGVLVQCDALRISGKKCSRRIEPKVMALLIALAERPGQLWRRDELVARLWAGDSASDEALTRIVYQLRSALRDVAALADAVFTLPTLGYRLDAEVWNAGPTAEAARTRTSSLPAFSVAVLPVADVSADGNGRLLSNGLTRDLTMLLARTPQFRVAPCSSAARFSIDAPGMGMSEMGEALNSRYLVSATLALIEDILCIRVDLSDAAEGVLLWAEKYQTAVSNFFEVQENVVCSITTAIAAKVNITQPLRARRIGRFNLSAYERVQAAEALRLNYGRDSARQIVAMLQEALAIEPDDPVTRAALAVQ
;
A
#
# COMPACT_ATOMS: atom_id res chain seq x y z
N MET A 1 -10.17 32.66 14.76
CA MET A 1 -9.37 31.86 15.72
C MET A 1 -7.92 31.77 15.23
N ASN A 2 -6.95 32.19 16.03
CA ASN A 2 -5.50 32.05 15.75
C ASN A 2 -5.01 30.70 16.29
N GLY A 3 -5.53 29.61 15.74
CA GLY A 3 -5.13 28.25 16.13
C GLY A 3 -3.95 27.74 15.31
N VAL A 4 -3.23 26.76 15.85
CA VAL A 4 -2.23 25.95 15.14
C VAL A 4 -2.77 24.53 15.03
N LEU A 5 -2.86 24.03 13.81
CA LEU A 5 -3.15 22.63 13.54
C LEU A 5 -1.86 21.83 13.69
N VAL A 6 -1.88 20.82 14.54
CA VAL A 6 -0.73 19.94 14.78
C VAL A 6 -1.01 18.59 14.13
N GLN A 7 -0.17 18.20 13.16
CA GLN A 7 -0.23 16.91 12.48
C GLN A 7 0.92 16.03 12.98
N CYS A 8 0.64 15.17 13.97
CA CYS A 8 1.63 14.35 14.65
C CYS A 8 2.36 13.41 13.68
N ASP A 9 1.64 12.72 12.80
CA ASP A 9 2.19 11.71 11.87
C ASP A 9 3.12 12.31 10.82
N ALA A 10 2.82 13.55 10.39
CA ALA A 10 3.58 14.27 9.38
C ALA A 10 4.71 15.14 9.98
N LEU A 11 4.85 15.18 11.31
CA LEU A 11 5.74 16.07 12.05
C LEU A 11 5.58 17.55 11.60
N ARG A 12 4.35 17.98 11.38
CA ARG A 12 4.03 19.29 10.78
C ARG A 12 3.09 20.09 11.67
N ILE A 13 3.37 21.39 11.79
CA ILE A 13 2.47 22.36 12.39
C ILE A 13 2.03 23.37 11.32
N SER A 14 0.75 23.72 11.32
CA SER A 14 0.14 24.56 10.29
C SER A 14 -0.70 25.66 10.92
N GLY A 15 -0.49 26.89 10.48
CA GLY A 15 -1.29 28.05 10.84
C GLY A 15 -2.16 28.46 9.66
N LYS A 16 -2.73 29.67 9.71
CA LYS A 16 -3.66 30.13 8.65
C LYS A 16 -3.03 30.29 7.26
N LYS A 17 -1.73 30.59 7.18
CA LYS A 17 -1.05 30.97 5.92
C LYS A 17 0.23 30.20 5.64
N CYS A 18 0.78 29.50 6.62
CA CYS A 18 2.07 28.83 6.53
C CYS A 18 2.05 27.52 7.31
N SER A 19 2.86 26.56 6.85
CA SER A 19 3.09 25.30 7.54
C SER A 19 4.59 25.04 7.64
N ARG A 20 5.01 24.39 8.73
CA ARG A 20 6.41 24.10 9.00
C ARG A 20 6.56 22.68 9.50
N ARG A 21 7.55 21.97 8.96
CA ARG A 21 7.99 20.67 9.50
C ARG A 21 8.91 20.92 10.68
N ILE A 22 8.71 20.17 11.77
CA ILE A 22 9.51 20.24 12.99
C ILE A 22 10.20 18.90 13.25
N GLU A 23 11.26 18.93 14.04
CA GLU A 23 12.00 17.72 14.40
C GLU A 23 11.15 16.78 15.28
N PRO A 24 11.38 15.45 15.22
CA PRO A 24 10.60 14.48 15.99
C PRO A 24 10.53 14.77 17.49
N LYS A 25 11.64 15.19 18.10
CA LYS A 25 11.69 15.49 19.54
C LYS A 25 10.96 16.80 19.89
N VAL A 26 10.96 17.78 18.98
CA VAL A 26 10.18 19.02 19.12
C VAL A 26 8.69 18.73 19.04
N MET A 27 8.28 17.83 18.14
CA MET A 27 6.90 17.35 18.07
C MET A 27 6.50 16.58 19.33
N ALA A 28 7.34 15.68 19.81
CA ALA A 28 7.09 14.93 21.03
C ALA A 28 6.91 15.84 22.26
N LEU A 29 7.71 16.91 22.37
CA LEU A 29 7.54 17.92 23.42
C LEU A 29 6.18 18.62 23.31
N LEU A 30 5.79 19.04 22.11
CA LEU A 30 4.50 19.70 21.88
C LEU A 30 3.32 18.80 22.26
N ILE A 31 3.37 17.51 21.89
CA ILE A 31 2.36 16.52 22.25
C ILE A 31 2.30 16.36 23.78
N ALA A 32 3.44 16.18 24.44
CA ALA A 32 3.48 16.03 25.89
C ALA A 32 2.86 17.24 26.62
N LEU A 33 3.19 18.46 26.18
CA LEU A 33 2.60 19.68 26.75
C LEU A 33 1.08 19.78 26.46
N ALA A 34 0.64 19.35 25.28
CA ALA A 34 -0.76 19.39 24.86
C ALA A 34 -1.66 18.36 25.56
N GLU A 35 -1.11 17.28 26.13
CA GLU A 35 -1.87 16.31 26.92
C GLU A 35 -2.42 16.89 28.23
N ARG A 36 -1.75 17.93 28.77
CA ARG A 36 -2.14 18.57 30.03
C ARG A 36 -2.09 20.10 29.87
N PRO A 37 -2.98 20.70 29.06
CA PRO A 37 -2.99 22.15 28.87
C PRO A 37 -3.23 22.84 30.21
N GLY A 38 -2.50 23.93 30.46
CA GLY A 38 -2.55 24.68 31.72
C GLY A 38 -1.89 24.00 32.92
N GLN A 39 -1.33 22.79 32.78
CA GLN A 39 -0.62 22.11 33.87
C GLN A 39 0.90 22.19 33.71
N LEU A 40 1.60 22.22 34.84
CA LEU A 40 3.07 22.22 34.89
C LEU A 40 3.61 20.82 34.58
N TRP A 41 4.51 20.76 33.61
CA TRP A 41 5.42 19.65 33.40
C TRP A 41 6.76 19.95 34.05
N ARG A 42 7.23 19.06 34.94
CA ARG A 42 8.57 19.20 35.55
C ARG A 42 9.67 18.92 34.52
N ARG A 43 10.84 19.53 34.70
CA ARG A 43 11.99 19.31 33.79
C ARG A 43 12.37 17.83 33.72
N ASP A 44 12.58 17.19 34.86
CA ASP A 44 12.96 15.77 34.95
C ASP A 44 11.94 14.84 34.29
N GLU A 45 10.64 15.14 34.44
CA GLU A 45 9.56 14.38 33.81
C GLU A 45 9.59 14.50 32.29
N LEU A 46 9.82 15.70 31.75
CA LEU A 46 9.95 15.93 30.31
C LEU A 46 11.21 15.27 29.75
N VAL A 47 12.32 15.35 30.47
CA VAL A 47 13.57 14.71 30.07
C VAL A 47 13.40 13.18 30.03
N ALA A 48 12.87 12.59 31.10
CA ALA A 48 12.62 11.15 31.16
C ALA A 48 11.69 10.68 30.02
N ARG A 49 10.65 11.47 29.72
CA ARG A 49 9.67 11.13 28.70
C ARG A 49 10.20 11.25 27.27
N LEU A 50 10.98 12.29 26.98
CA LEU A 50 11.47 12.57 25.62
C LEU A 50 12.70 11.73 25.24
N TRP A 51 13.48 11.25 26.22
CA TRP A 51 14.72 10.51 25.98
C TRP A 51 14.76 9.09 26.53
N ALA A 52 13.67 8.57 27.10
CA ALA A 52 13.52 7.15 27.49
C ALA A 52 14.71 6.55 28.27
N GLY A 53 15.40 7.35 29.09
CA GLY A 53 16.55 6.92 29.90
C GLY A 53 17.94 7.17 29.30
N ASP A 54 18.05 7.77 28.11
CA ASP A 54 19.32 8.26 27.58
C ASP A 54 19.76 9.55 28.30
N SER A 55 21.07 9.78 28.42
CA SER A 55 21.66 10.87 29.23
C SER A 55 21.42 12.24 28.60
N ALA A 56 20.19 12.73 28.67
CA ALA A 56 19.81 14.06 28.18
C ALA A 56 20.05 15.13 29.24
N SER A 57 20.68 16.23 28.82
CA SER A 57 20.95 17.40 29.66
C SER A 57 19.80 18.42 29.59
N ASP A 58 19.68 19.24 30.64
CA ASP A 58 18.77 20.39 30.68
C ASP A 58 18.96 21.35 29.49
N GLU A 59 20.17 21.41 28.94
CA GLU A 59 20.51 22.17 27.74
C GLU A 59 19.77 21.64 26.50
N ALA A 60 19.63 20.32 26.38
CA ALA A 60 18.89 19.68 25.29
C ALA A 60 17.39 20.01 25.37
N LEU A 61 16.80 19.97 26.57
CA LEU A 61 15.41 20.40 26.77
C LEU A 61 15.23 21.89 26.45
N THR A 62 16.16 22.73 26.89
CA THR A 62 16.14 24.17 26.60
C THR A 62 16.19 24.45 25.10
N ARG A 63 17.03 23.72 24.35
CA ARG A 63 17.14 23.82 22.89
C ARG A 63 15.84 23.42 22.20
N ILE A 64 15.22 22.31 22.60
CA ILE A 64 13.97 21.84 21.99
C ILE A 64 12.82 22.82 22.29
N VAL A 65 12.75 23.37 23.50
CA VAL A 65 11.77 24.42 23.84
C VAL A 65 11.97 25.67 22.97
N TYR A 66 13.22 26.08 22.74
CA TYR A 66 13.52 27.19 21.84
C TYR A 66 13.06 26.90 20.40
N GLN A 67 13.38 25.71 19.87
CA GLN A 67 12.93 25.29 18.54
C GLN A 67 11.40 25.25 18.43
N LEU A 68 10.71 24.76 19.46
CA LEU A 68 9.26 24.74 19.50
C LEU A 68 8.68 26.16 19.46
N ARG A 69 9.19 27.08 20.28
CA ARG A 69 8.74 28.48 20.29
C ARG A 69 8.98 29.19 18.96
N SER A 70 10.15 28.97 18.34
CA SER A 70 10.45 29.51 17.01
C SER A 70 9.47 28.95 15.97
N ALA A 71 9.24 27.64 15.97
CA ALA A 71 8.33 27.02 15.02
C ALA A 71 6.89 27.50 15.21
N LEU A 72 6.43 27.62 16.46
CA LEU A 72 5.13 28.20 16.76
C LEU A 72 5.06 29.64 16.28
N ARG A 73 6.05 30.51 16.58
CA ARG A 73 6.12 31.92 16.15
C ARG A 73 5.97 32.10 14.65
N ASP A 74 6.65 31.26 13.87
CA ASP A 74 6.67 31.38 12.41
C ASP A 74 5.33 30.97 11.79
N VAL A 75 4.64 30.04 12.44
CA VAL A 75 3.41 29.43 11.93
C VAL A 75 2.17 30.17 12.43
N ALA A 76 2.23 30.68 13.66
CA ALA A 76 1.21 31.52 14.27
C ALA A 76 1.87 32.44 15.33
N ALA A 77 1.22 33.54 15.71
CA ALA A 77 1.69 34.34 16.83
C ALA A 77 1.44 33.67 18.20
N LEU A 78 1.81 32.39 18.36
CA LEU A 78 1.58 31.54 19.55
C LEU A 78 2.88 31.11 20.24
N ALA A 79 3.99 31.79 19.99
CA ALA A 79 5.27 31.51 20.67
C ALA A 79 5.13 31.60 22.20
N ASP A 80 4.30 32.53 22.67
CA ASP A 80 4.09 32.83 24.09
C ASP A 80 3.15 31.83 24.76
N ALA A 81 2.53 30.91 24.01
CA ALA A 81 1.70 29.84 24.59
C ALA A 81 2.52 28.84 25.41
N VAL A 82 3.80 28.66 25.10
CA VAL A 82 4.70 27.79 25.88
C VAL A 82 5.38 28.64 26.95
N PHE A 83 4.91 28.53 28.20
CA PHE A 83 5.46 29.25 29.34
C PHE A 83 6.60 28.47 30.00
N THR A 84 7.67 29.20 30.36
CA THR A 84 8.71 28.69 31.26
C THR A 84 8.38 29.13 32.67
N LEU A 85 8.25 28.18 33.59
CA LEU A 85 8.26 28.45 35.02
C LEU A 85 9.71 28.26 35.50
N PRO A 86 10.39 29.34 35.94
CA PRO A 86 11.76 29.26 36.46
C PRO A 86 11.84 28.16 37.52
N THR A 87 12.94 27.40 37.51
CA THR A 87 13.24 26.28 38.44
C THR A 87 12.24 25.11 38.54
N LEU A 88 11.04 25.23 37.97
CA LEU A 88 10.02 24.18 38.02
C LEU A 88 9.85 23.40 36.70
N GLY A 89 9.72 24.09 35.56
CA GLY A 89 9.56 23.42 34.27
C GLY A 89 8.77 24.23 33.24
N TYR A 90 7.90 23.57 32.47
CA TYR A 90 7.22 24.16 31.32
C TYR A 90 5.71 23.90 31.35
N ARG A 91 4.95 24.80 30.75
CA ARG A 91 3.49 24.71 30.65
C ARG A 91 3.03 25.22 29.29
N LEU A 92 1.96 24.63 28.76
CA LEU A 92 1.26 25.15 27.60
C LEU A 92 -0.03 25.84 28.03
N ASP A 93 -0.08 27.17 27.94
CA ASP A 93 -1.27 27.98 28.17
C ASP A 93 -1.94 28.28 26.82
N ALA A 94 -2.51 27.23 26.25
CA ALA A 94 -3.38 27.31 25.08
C ALA A 94 -4.55 26.36 25.29
N GLU A 95 -5.72 26.75 24.80
CA GLU A 95 -6.84 25.83 24.68
C GLU A 95 -6.48 24.78 23.63
N VAL A 96 -6.37 23.53 24.08
CA VAL A 96 -6.10 22.39 23.21
C VAL A 96 -7.44 21.73 22.92
N TRP A 97 -7.91 21.92 21.69
CA TRP A 97 -9.01 21.14 21.17
C TRP A 97 -8.45 19.94 20.43
N ASN A 98 -8.96 18.75 20.76
CA ASN A 98 -8.95 17.69 19.78
C ASN A 98 -9.82 18.18 18.63
N ALA A 99 -9.19 18.47 17.51
CA ALA A 99 -9.92 18.64 16.27
C ALA A 99 -10.65 17.31 15.99
N GLY A 100 -11.88 17.17 16.48
CA GLY A 100 -12.84 16.28 15.87
C GLY A 100 -12.86 16.59 14.38
N PRO A 101 -13.05 15.59 13.49
CA PRO A 101 -12.62 15.65 12.10
C PRO A 101 -13.07 16.94 11.43
N THR A 102 -12.17 17.93 11.37
CA THR A 102 -12.47 19.24 10.78
C THR A 102 -12.69 19.02 9.30
N ALA A 103 -13.64 19.73 8.68
CA ALA A 103 -13.97 19.56 7.26
C ALA A 103 -12.80 19.78 6.27
N GLU A 104 -11.65 20.30 6.72
CA GLU A 104 -10.40 20.32 5.94
C GLU A 104 -9.66 18.95 5.96
N ALA A 105 -9.84 18.14 7.01
CA ALA A 105 -9.49 16.73 7.08
C ALA A 105 -10.43 15.84 6.26
N ALA A 106 -11.55 16.36 5.74
CA ALA A 106 -12.34 15.65 4.72
C ALA A 106 -11.60 15.50 3.38
N ARG A 107 -10.49 16.24 3.17
CA ARG A 107 -9.56 16.02 2.04
C ARG A 107 -8.44 15.03 2.37
N THR A 108 -8.27 14.67 3.63
CA THR A 108 -7.47 13.50 4.03
C THR A 108 -8.44 12.52 4.66
N ARG A 109 -9.36 12.00 3.84
CA ARG A 109 -10.02 10.75 4.16
C ARG A 109 -8.91 9.80 4.59
N THR A 110 -8.85 9.45 5.88
CA THR A 110 -8.52 8.08 6.23
C THR A 110 -9.36 7.25 5.29
N SER A 111 -8.73 6.62 4.32
CA SER A 111 -9.44 5.69 3.47
C SER A 111 -10.19 4.76 4.40
N SER A 112 -11.52 4.68 4.26
CA SER A 112 -12.33 3.61 4.84
C SER A 112 -11.83 2.23 4.40
N LEU A 113 -10.92 2.21 3.43
CA LEU A 113 -10.19 1.07 2.92
C LEU A 113 -9.29 0.45 4.01
N PRO A 114 -9.38 -0.86 4.25
CA PRO A 114 -8.53 -1.55 5.21
C PRO A 114 -7.04 -1.33 4.95
N ALA A 115 -6.24 -1.13 6.00
CA ALA A 115 -4.82 -0.80 5.88
C ALA A 115 -3.96 -1.81 5.10
N PHE A 116 -4.41 -3.06 5.00
CA PHE A 116 -3.75 -4.15 4.25
C PHE A 116 -4.65 -4.72 3.16
N SER A 117 -5.37 -3.86 2.45
CA SER A 117 -6.23 -4.29 1.33
C SER A 117 -5.58 -4.02 -0.01
N VAL A 118 -5.55 -5.04 -0.87
CA VAL A 118 -4.88 -5.01 -2.18
C VAL A 118 -5.88 -5.45 -3.25
N ALA A 119 -5.92 -4.78 -4.39
CA ALA A 119 -6.59 -5.27 -5.58
C ALA A 119 -5.61 -5.31 -6.75
N VAL A 120 -5.66 -6.40 -7.51
CA VAL A 120 -4.94 -6.51 -8.78
C VAL A 120 -5.92 -6.14 -9.89
N LEU A 121 -5.61 -5.08 -10.62
CA LEU A 121 -6.39 -4.68 -11.79
C LEU A 121 -6.09 -5.64 -12.95
N PRO A 122 -7.02 -5.80 -13.92
CA PRO A 122 -6.76 -6.54 -15.14
C PRO A 122 -5.46 -6.07 -15.81
N VAL A 123 -4.56 -7.01 -16.06
CA VAL A 123 -3.28 -6.71 -16.73
C VAL A 123 -3.60 -6.34 -18.16
N ALA A 124 -3.17 -5.15 -18.57
CA ALA A 124 -3.36 -4.69 -19.93
C ALA A 124 -2.37 -5.40 -20.86
N ASP A 125 -2.89 -6.05 -21.89
CA ASP A 125 -2.07 -6.57 -22.99
C ASP A 125 -1.77 -5.40 -23.95
N VAL A 126 -0.50 -5.08 -24.10
CA VAL A 126 0.02 -4.05 -25.02
C VAL A 126 0.85 -4.66 -26.14
N SER A 127 0.73 -5.98 -26.37
CA SER A 127 1.36 -6.68 -27.48
C SER A 127 0.73 -6.23 -28.81
N ALA A 128 1.55 -6.05 -29.85
CA ALA A 128 1.09 -5.51 -31.13
C ALA A 128 0.10 -6.44 -31.88
N ASP A 129 0.17 -7.74 -31.61
CA ASP A 129 -0.60 -8.82 -32.23
C ASP A 129 -1.73 -9.37 -31.34
N GLY A 130 -1.84 -8.89 -30.09
CA GLY A 130 -2.83 -9.36 -29.11
C GLY A 130 -2.62 -10.78 -28.60
N ASN A 131 -1.46 -11.39 -28.87
CA ASN A 131 -1.14 -12.75 -28.44
C ASN A 131 -0.88 -12.85 -26.93
N GLY A 132 -0.68 -11.71 -26.25
CA GLY A 132 -0.44 -11.65 -24.81
C GLY A 132 -1.70 -11.80 -23.94
N ARG A 133 -2.90 -11.76 -24.53
CA ARG A 133 -4.17 -11.65 -23.77
C ARG A 133 -4.46 -12.84 -22.83
N LEU A 134 -4.07 -14.05 -23.21
CA LEU A 134 -4.18 -15.23 -22.34
C LEU A 134 -3.19 -15.15 -21.17
N LEU A 135 -1.96 -14.73 -21.45
CA LEU A 135 -0.92 -14.54 -20.44
C LEU A 135 -1.28 -13.39 -19.49
N SER A 136 -1.83 -12.29 -19.98
CA SER A 136 -2.23 -11.14 -19.16
C SER A 136 -3.41 -11.48 -18.24
N ASN A 137 -4.44 -12.15 -18.75
CA ASN A 137 -5.57 -12.62 -17.95
C ASN A 137 -5.12 -13.61 -16.87
N GLY A 138 -4.26 -14.56 -17.26
CA GLY A 138 -3.69 -15.52 -16.32
C GLY A 138 -2.82 -14.85 -15.25
N LEU A 139 -1.99 -13.87 -15.64
CA LEU A 139 -1.17 -13.09 -14.71
C LEU A 139 -2.02 -12.35 -13.67
N THR A 140 -3.14 -11.73 -14.07
CA THR A 140 -4.06 -11.09 -13.12
C THR A 140 -4.57 -12.09 -12.08
N ARG A 141 -5.01 -13.27 -12.54
CA ARG A 141 -5.57 -14.30 -11.67
C ARG A 141 -4.50 -14.87 -10.73
N ASP A 142 -3.32 -15.16 -11.25
CA ASP A 142 -2.21 -15.74 -10.51
C ASP A 142 -1.68 -14.78 -9.45
N LEU A 143 -1.46 -13.50 -9.79
CA LEU A 143 -1.07 -12.47 -8.83
C LEU A 143 -2.14 -12.30 -7.73
N THR A 144 -3.42 -12.30 -8.10
CA THR A 144 -4.52 -12.24 -7.12
C THR A 144 -4.46 -13.43 -6.14
N MET A 145 -4.28 -14.66 -6.66
CA MET A 145 -4.18 -15.87 -5.84
C MET A 145 -2.93 -15.87 -4.95
N LEU A 146 -1.77 -15.49 -5.48
CA LEU A 146 -0.52 -15.46 -4.74
C LEU A 146 -0.55 -14.40 -3.62
N LEU A 147 -1.07 -13.21 -3.89
CA LEU A 147 -1.25 -12.17 -2.86
C LEU A 147 -2.27 -12.59 -1.80
N ALA A 148 -3.34 -13.31 -2.18
CA ALA A 148 -4.35 -13.80 -1.25
C ALA A 148 -3.81 -14.89 -0.30
N ARG A 149 -2.71 -15.56 -0.66
CA ARG A 149 -2.01 -16.51 0.22
C ARG A 149 -1.17 -15.83 1.29
N THR A 150 -0.90 -14.54 1.17
CA THR A 150 -0.18 -13.76 2.19
C THR A 150 -1.12 -13.44 3.34
N PRO A 151 -0.89 -13.96 4.57
CA PRO A 151 -1.88 -13.91 5.66
C PRO A 151 -2.32 -12.51 6.09
N GLN A 152 -1.52 -11.50 5.78
CA GLN A 152 -1.71 -10.12 6.19
C GLN A 152 -2.57 -9.33 5.19
N PHE A 153 -2.74 -9.81 3.95
CA PHE A 153 -3.48 -9.09 2.91
C PHE A 153 -4.94 -9.51 2.82
N ARG A 154 -5.82 -8.51 2.72
CA ARG A 154 -7.19 -8.67 2.22
C ARG A 154 -7.18 -8.38 0.73
N VAL A 155 -7.36 -9.40 -0.09
CA VAL A 155 -7.29 -9.23 -1.55
C VAL A 155 -8.70 -9.16 -2.13
N ALA A 156 -8.96 -8.14 -2.95
CA ALA A 156 -10.22 -8.04 -3.67
C ALA A 156 -10.34 -9.17 -4.70
N PRO A 157 -11.50 -9.84 -4.81
CA PRO A 157 -11.70 -10.89 -5.81
C PRO A 157 -11.46 -10.39 -7.23
N CYS A 158 -10.80 -11.21 -8.05
CA CYS A 158 -10.51 -10.89 -9.45
C CYS A 158 -11.77 -10.51 -10.26
N SER A 159 -12.93 -11.12 -9.93
CA SER A 159 -14.22 -10.82 -10.56
C SER A 159 -14.71 -9.39 -10.31
N SER A 160 -14.41 -8.81 -9.15
CA SER A 160 -14.76 -7.43 -8.82
C SER A 160 -13.83 -6.45 -9.55
N ALA A 161 -12.55 -6.81 -9.65
CA ALA A 161 -11.54 -6.03 -10.38
C ALA A 161 -11.73 -6.03 -11.90
N ALA A 162 -12.35 -7.07 -12.47
CA ALA A 162 -12.55 -7.25 -13.90
C ALA A 162 -13.33 -6.12 -14.60
N ARG A 163 -14.04 -5.26 -13.85
CA ARG A 163 -14.78 -4.10 -14.39
C ARG A 163 -13.92 -2.86 -14.59
N PHE A 164 -12.69 -2.86 -14.08
CA PHE A 164 -11.78 -1.73 -14.12
C PHE A 164 -10.68 -1.98 -15.13
N SER A 165 -10.17 -0.91 -15.74
CA SER A 165 -9.02 -0.95 -16.63
C SER A 165 -8.13 0.25 -16.32
N ILE A 166 -6.82 0.07 -16.46
CA ILE A 166 -5.84 1.15 -16.28
C ILE A 166 -6.08 2.32 -17.23
N ASP A 167 -6.67 2.05 -18.40
CA ASP A 167 -6.93 3.03 -19.46
C ASP A 167 -8.38 3.52 -19.49
N ALA A 168 -9.21 3.16 -18.50
CA ALA A 168 -10.62 3.53 -18.49
C ALA A 168 -10.77 5.06 -18.34
N PRO A 169 -11.35 5.76 -19.33
CA PRO A 169 -11.52 7.21 -19.25
C PRO A 169 -12.55 7.57 -18.17
N GLY A 170 -12.18 8.48 -17.28
CA GLY A 170 -13.10 9.10 -16.32
C GLY A 170 -13.10 8.53 -14.90
N MET A 171 -12.31 7.49 -14.59
CA MET A 171 -12.23 6.93 -13.24
C MET A 171 -10.85 7.11 -12.61
N GLY A 172 -10.80 7.77 -11.46
CA GLY A 172 -9.55 7.99 -10.72
C GLY A 172 -9.14 6.81 -9.84
N MET A 173 -7.86 6.71 -9.48
CA MET A 173 -7.35 5.64 -8.59
C MET A 173 -8.10 5.56 -7.26
N SER A 174 -8.48 6.72 -6.69
CA SER A 174 -9.25 6.78 -5.45
C SER A 174 -10.63 6.14 -5.57
N GLU A 175 -11.32 6.38 -6.69
CA GLU A 175 -12.64 5.80 -6.97
C GLU A 175 -12.56 4.29 -7.18
N MET A 176 -11.53 3.81 -7.88
CA MET A 176 -11.25 2.38 -8.03
C MET A 176 -10.96 1.71 -6.68
N GLY A 177 -10.15 2.35 -5.83
CA GLY A 177 -9.86 1.85 -4.48
C GLY A 177 -11.11 1.72 -3.62
N GLU A 178 -11.99 2.73 -3.66
CA GLU A 178 -13.29 2.72 -2.98
C GLU A 178 -14.22 1.62 -3.48
N ALA A 179 -14.37 1.48 -4.80
CA ALA A 179 -15.23 0.46 -5.39
C ALA A 179 -14.74 -0.97 -5.09
N LEU A 180 -13.43 -1.16 -5.00
CA LEU A 180 -12.81 -2.47 -4.71
C LEU A 180 -12.61 -2.72 -3.21
N ASN A 181 -12.91 -1.73 -2.36
CA ASN A 181 -12.57 -1.75 -0.94
C ASN A 181 -11.08 -2.10 -0.70
N SER A 182 -10.20 -1.60 -1.56
CA SER A 182 -8.76 -1.85 -1.56
C SER A 182 -7.93 -0.57 -1.57
N ARG A 183 -7.10 -0.40 -0.54
CA ARG A 183 -6.19 0.74 -0.39
C ARG A 183 -5.08 0.72 -1.43
N TYR A 184 -4.52 -0.46 -1.71
CA TYR A 184 -3.45 -0.61 -2.68
C TYR A 184 -3.98 -1.20 -3.97
N LEU A 185 -3.60 -0.59 -5.10
CA LEU A 185 -3.93 -1.07 -6.42
C LEU A 185 -2.65 -1.51 -7.12
N VAL A 186 -2.65 -2.74 -7.63
CA VAL A 186 -1.60 -3.29 -8.48
C VAL A 186 -2.09 -3.20 -9.91
N SER A 187 -1.39 -2.40 -10.71
CA SER A 187 -1.59 -2.26 -12.15
C SER A 187 -0.44 -2.95 -12.86
N ALA A 188 -0.70 -3.61 -13.99
CA ALA A 188 0.37 -4.17 -14.80
C ALA A 188 0.07 -4.09 -16.29
N THR A 189 1.13 -3.95 -17.08
CA THR A 189 1.09 -4.13 -18.53
C THR A 189 1.98 -5.28 -18.94
N LEU A 190 1.55 -6.03 -19.95
CA LEU A 190 2.29 -7.15 -20.52
C LEU A 190 2.42 -6.94 -22.03
N ALA A 191 3.64 -7.08 -22.53
CA ALA A 191 3.93 -7.16 -23.95
C ALA A 191 4.69 -8.46 -24.22
N LEU A 192 4.19 -9.26 -25.17
CA LEU A 192 4.92 -10.39 -25.73
C LEU A 192 5.54 -9.95 -27.06
N ILE A 193 6.86 -10.07 -27.16
CA ILE A 193 7.61 -9.79 -28.38
C ILE A 193 8.39 -11.08 -28.70
N GLU A 194 7.91 -11.82 -29.68
CA GLU A 194 8.41 -13.16 -30.03
C GLU A 194 8.35 -14.11 -28.82
N ASP A 195 9.48 -14.39 -28.16
CA ASP A 195 9.58 -15.25 -26.96
C ASP A 195 9.98 -14.45 -25.70
N ILE A 196 9.96 -13.11 -25.77
CA ILE A 196 10.35 -12.22 -24.67
C ILE A 196 9.11 -11.53 -24.10
N LEU A 197 8.88 -11.76 -22.81
CA LEU A 197 7.87 -11.06 -22.02
C LEU A 197 8.46 -9.80 -21.39
N CYS A 198 7.83 -8.67 -21.68
CA CYS A 198 8.06 -7.41 -21.00
C CYS A 198 6.86 -7.12 -20.11
N ILE A 199 7.05 -7.21 -18.79
CA ILE A 199 6.02 -6.97 -17.80
C ILE A 199 6.39 -5.72 -17.00
N ARG A 200 5.51 -4.72 -16.98
CA ARG A 200 5.64 -3.57 -16.07
C ARG A 200 4.57 -3.68 -15.00
N VAL A 201 4.97 -3.54 -13.74
CA VAL A 201 4.04 -3.61 -12.61
C VAL A 201 4.20 -2.35 -11.78
N ASP A 202 3.08 -1.74 -11.45
CA ASP A 202 2.96 -0.53 -10.67
C ASP A 202 2.08 -0.80 -9.44
N LEU A 203 2.55 -0.36 -8.27
CA LEU A 203 1.81 -0.42 -7.01
C LEU A 203 1.49 1.02 -6.58
N SER A 204 0.21 1.33 -6.44
CA SER A 204 -0.27 2.66 -6.05
C SER A 204 -1.08 2.62 -4.77
N ASP A 205 -0.94 3.66 -3.94
CA ASP A 205 -1.86 3.94 -2.82
C ASP A 205 -3.05 4.74 -3.36
N ALA A 206 -4.23 4.10 -3.43
CA ALA A 206 -5.46 4.71 -3.92
C ALA A 206 -6.02 5.79 -2.97
N ALA A 207 -5.66 5.74 -1.68
CA ALA A 207 -6.07 6.75 -0.71
C ALA A 207 -5.30 8.07 -0.92
N GLU A 208 -3.99 7.95 -1.12
CA GLU A 208 -3.10 9.11 -1.31
C GLU A 208 -2.99 9.52 -2.80
N GLY A 209 -3.37 8.64 -3.73
CA GLY A 209 -3.20 8.84 -5.17
C GLY A 209 -1.74 8.84 -5.60
N VAL A 210 -0.88 8.09 -4.90
CA VAL A 210 0.58 8.10 -5.09
C VAL A 210 1.08 6.74 -5.56
N LEU A 211 1.98 6.73 -6.55
CA LEU A 211 2.74 5.54 -6.93
C LEU A 211 3.78 5.21 -5.85
N LEU A 212 3.69 4.02 -5.27
CA LEU A 212 4.60 3.55 -4.22
C LEU A 212 5.82 2.82 -4.79
N TRP A 213 5.61 2.03 -5.83
CA TRP A 213 6.65 1.21 -6.45
C TRP A 213 6.26 0.91 -7.89
N ALA A 214 7.26 0.84 -8.76
CA ALA A 214 7.11 0.43 -10.14
C ALA A 214 8.36 -0.34 -10.56
N GLU A 215 8.19 -1.44 -11.28
CA GLU A 215 9.31 -2.25 -11.76
C GLU A 215 9.01 -2.87 -13.12
N LYS A 216 10.07 -3.03 -13.91
CA LYS A 216 10.02 -3.69 -15.21
C LYS A 216 10.78 -5.01 -15.15
N TYR A 217 10.10 -6.07 -15.56
CA TYR A 217 10.66 -7.40 -15.73
C TYR A 217 10.75 -7.71 -17.22
N GLN A 218 11.89 -8.25 -17.64
CA GLN A 218 12.10 -8.74 -19.00
C GLN A 218 12.63 -10.16 -18.91
N THR A 219 11.86 -11.12 -19.41
CA THR A 219 12.18 -12.54 -19.29
C THR A 219 11.76 -13.30 -20.53
N ALA A 220 12.32 -14.50 -20.73
CA ALA A 220 11.78 -15.42 -21.72
C ALA A 220 10.42 -15.96 -21.26
N VAL A 221 9.51 -16.29 -22.18
CA VAL A 221 8.20 -16.86 -21.84
C VAL A 221 8.34 -18.11 -20.97
N SER A 222 9.39 -18.90 -21.21
CA SER A 222 9.80 -20.07 -20.42
C SER A 222 10.02 -19.81 -18.93
N ASN A 223 10.28 -18.58 -18.51
CA ASN A 223 10.56 -18.21 -17.12
C ASN A 223 9.44 -17.33 -16.53
N PHE A 224 8.23 -17.37 -17.11
CA PHE A 224 7.10 -16.54 -16.69
C PHE A 224 6.75 -16.66 -15.20
N PHE A 225 6.73 -17.89 -14.65
CA PHE A 225 6.40 -18.11 -13.24
C PHE A 225 7.43 -17.51 -12.26
N GLU A 226 8.71 -17.44 -12.62
CA GLU A 226 9.72 -16.81 -11.78
C GLU A 226 9.43 -15.31 -11.61
N VAL A 227 8.94 -14.67 -12.67
CA VAL A 227 8.54 -13.26 -12.60
C VAL A 227 7.32 -13.08 -11.70
N GLN A 228 6.34 -13.99 -11.71
CA GLN A 228 5.18 -13.89 -10.83
C GLN A 228 5.56 -13.90 -9.35
N GLU A 229 6.43 -14.84 -8.93
CA GLU A 229 6.88 -14.92 -7.54
C GLU A 229 7.70 -13.68 -7.13
N ASN A 230 8.59 -13.21 -8.01
CA ASN A 230 9.39 -12.01 -7.78
C ASN A 230 8.51 -10.77 -7.63
N VAL A 231 7.52 -10.60 -8.51
CA VAL A 231 6.55 -9.49 -8.45
C VAL A 231 5.80 -9.50 -7.12
N VAL A 232 5.32 -10.65 -6.66
CA VAL A 232 4.59 -10.76 -5.38
C VAL A 232 5.50 -10.43 -4.19
N CYS A 233 6.75 -10.88 -4.21
CA CYS A 233 7.74 -10.55 -3.18
C CYS A 233 8.02 -9.05 -3.14
N SER A 234 8.22 -8.41 -4.30
CA SER A 234 8.45 -6.97 -4.42
C SER A 234 7.24 -6.15 -3.98
N ILE A 235 6.02 -6.52 -4.39
CA ILE A 235 4.77 -5.88 -3.93
C ILE A 235 4.65 -5.97 -2.40
N THR A 236 4.85 -7.17 -1.84
CA THR A 236 4.75 -7.38 -0.40
C THR A 236 5.78 -6.53 0.35
N THR A 237 7.01 -6.48 -0.16
CA THR A 237 8.11 -5.68 0.41
C THR A 237 7.82 -4.18 0.33
N ALA A 238 7.29 -3.69 -0.80
CA ALA A 238 6.95 -2.28 -0.97
C ALA A 238 5.82 -1.84 -0.01
N ILE A 239 4.79 -2.68 0.16
CA ILE A 239 3.73 -2.42 1.14
C ILE A 239 4.31 -2.49 2.56
N ALA A 240 5.10 -3.51 2.88
CA ALA A 240 5.71 -3.67 4.20
C ALA A 240 6.65 -2.51 4.56
N ALA A 241 7.42 -1.97 3.61
CA ALA A 241 8.28 -0.81 3.81
C ALA A 241 7.49 0.47 4.12
N LYS A 242 6.34 0.68 3.46
CA LYS A 242 5.44 1.81 3.76
C LYS A 242 4.74 1.64 5.11
N VAL A 243 4.47 0.40 5.52
CA VAL A 243 3.73 0.06 6.76
C VAL A 243 4.66 -0.30 7.94
N ASN A 244 5.98 -0.23 7.76
CA ASN A 244 6.99 -0.53 8.77
C ASN A 244 6.89 -1.98 9.33
N ILE A 245 6.59 -2.95 8.46
CA ILE A 245 6.53 -4.38 8.79
C ILE A 245 7.84 -5.04 8.38
N THR A 246 8.52 -5.68 9.33
CA THR A 246 9.74 -6.45 9.07
C THR A 246 9.39 -7.92 8.97
N GLN A 247 9.23 -8.47 7.75
CA GLN A 247 9.35 -9.91 7.51
C GLN A 247 9.60 -10.20 6.01
N PRO A 248 10.71 -10.85 5.63
CA PRO A 248 10.96 -11.28 4.26
C PRO A 248 10.21 -12.59 3.96
N LEU A 249 9.56 -12.67 2.79
CA LEU A 249 8.98 -13.91 2.25
C LEU A 249 10.05 -14.69 1.47
N ARG A 250 10.08 -16.02 1.63
CA ARG A 250 10.99 -16.92 0.90
C ARG A 250 10.38 -17.34 -0.43
N ALA A 251 11.09 -17.09 -1.53
CA ALA A 251 10.79 -17.64 -2.86
C ALA A 251 10.98 -19.17 -2.87
N ARG A 252 10.14 -19.90 -3.62
CA ARG A 252 10.23 -21.35 -3.77
C ARG A 252 10.76 -21.67 -5.16
N ARG A 253 11.45 -22.81 -5.31
CA ARG A 253 12.10 -23.21 -6.57
C ARG A 253 11.06 -23.74 -7.55
N ILE A 254 11.04 -23.21 -8.78
CA ILE A 254 10.07 -23.56 -9.83
C ILE A 254 10.66 -24.61 -10.80
N GLY A 255 9.81 -25.52 -11.28
CA GLY A 255 10.09 -26.51 -12.34
C GLY A 255 9.97 -25.92 -13.76
N ARG A 256 10.21 -26.73 -14.80
CA ARG A 256 10.17 -26.28 -16.20
C ARG A 256 8.75 -25.87 -16.62
N PHE A 257 8.59 -24.64 -17.13
CA PHE A 257 7.32 -24.10 -17.66
C PHE A 257 6.97 -24.68 -19.03
N ASN A 258 5.69 -24.98 -19.25
CA ASN A 258 5.15 -25.27 -20.57
C ASN A 258 3.98 -24.33 -20.90
N LEU A 259 4.21 -23.39 -21.82
CA LEU A 259 3.22 -22.40 -22.26
C LEU A 259 1.92 -23.05 -22.75
N SER A 260 2.03 -24.12 -23.54
CA SER A 260 0.87 -24.78 -24.14
C SER A 260 -0.02 -25.51 -23.12
N ALA A 261 0.55 -25.97 -22.01
CA ALA A 261 -0.23 -26.51 -20.89
C ALA A 261 -0.94 -25.37 -20.13
N TYR A 262 -0.20 -24.29 -19.85
CA TYR A 262 -0.72 -23.12 -19.17
C TYR A 262 -1.88 -22.43 -19.93
N GLU A 263 -1.75 -22.25 -21.24
CA GLU A 263 -2.81 -21.67 -22.10
C GLU A 263 -4.11 -22.45 -22.01
N ARG A 264 -4.04 -23.78 -21.98
CA ARG A 264 -5.20 -24.67 -21.87
C ARG A 264 -5.89 -24.54 -20.51
N VAL A 265 -5.12 -24.46 -19.43
CA VAL A 265 -5.65 -24.24 -18.08
C VAL A 265 -6.35 -22.88 -17.99
N GLN A 266 -5.74 -21.81 -18.51
CA GLN A 266 -6.36 -20.48 -18.47
C GLN A 266 -7.58 -20.38 -19.39
N ALA A 267 -7.58 -21.03 -20.55
CA ALA A 267 -8.76 -21.11 -21.43
C ALA A 267 -9.93 -21.84 -20.75
N ALA A 268 -9.65 -22.95 -20.05
CA ALA A 268 -10.63 -23.70 -19.28
C ALA A 268 -11.24 -22.84 -18.14
N GLU A 269 -10.42 -22.03 -17.47
CA GLU A 269 -10.88 -21.15 -16.38
C GLU A 269 -11.67 -19.95 -16.91
N ALA A 270 -11.34 -19.44 -18.09
CA ALA A 270 -12.14 -18.41 -18.75
C ALA A 270 -13.56 -18.93 -19.10
N LEU A 271 -13.69 -20.19 -19.51
CA LEU A 271 -15.00 -20.82 -19.77
C LEU A 271 -15.85 -20.99 -18.51
N ARG A 272 -15.22 -21.14 -17.33
CA ARG A 272 -15.95 -21.22 -16.04
C ARG A 272 -16.65 -19.92 -15.66
N LEU A 273 -16.19 -18.78 -16.14
CA LEU A 273 -16.85 -17.49 -15.87
C LEU A 273 -18.20 -17.36 -16.60
N ASN A 274 -18.45 -18.17 -17.64
CA ASN A 274 -19.69 -18.22 -18.43
C ASN A 274 -20.26 -19.65 -18.46
N TYR A 275 -20.72 -20.15 -17.30
CA TYR A 275 -21.21 -21.53 -17.15
C TYR A 275 -22.47 -21.79 -17.99
N GLY A 276 -22.35 -22.69 -18.98
CA GLY A 276 -23.44 -23.30 -19.75
C GLY A 276 -23.25 -24.82 -19.84
N ARG A 277 -24.27 -25.59 -20.25
CA ARG A 277 -24.20 -27.07 -20.30
C ARG A 277 -23.11 -27.60 -21.24
N ASP A 278 -22.79 -26.88 -22.31
CA ASP A 278 -21.73 -27.26 -23.26
C ASP A 278 -20.33 -26.86 -22.79
N SER A 279 -20.23 -25.84 -21.93
CA SER A 279 -18.95 -25.32 -21.39
C SER A 279 -18.23 -26.36 -20.52
N ALA A 280 -18.96 -27.16 -19.74
CA ALA A 280 -18.38 -28.18 -18.85
C ALA A 280 -17.58 -29.25 -19.62
N ARG A 281 -18.08 -29.70 -20.79
CA ARG A 281 -17.37 -30.67 -21.62
C ARG A 281 -16.09 -30.10 -22.23
N GLN A 282 -16.14 -28.84 -22.69
CA GLN A 282 -14.96 -28.15 -23.20
C GLN A 282 -13.90 -27.92 -22.12
N ILE A 283 -14.32 -27.59 -20.89
CA ILE A 283 -13.41 -27.44 -19.74
C ILE A 283 -12.69 -28.75 -19.44
N VAL A 284 -13.41 -29.87 -19.36
CA VAL A 284 -12.80 -31.20 -19.12
C VAL A 284 -11.82 -31.56 -20.23
N ALA A 285 -12.17 -31.34 -21.49
CA ALA A 285 -11.29 -31.62 -22.63
C ALA A 285 -9.99 -30.78 -22.57
N MET A 286 -10.10 -29.47 -22.30
CA MET A 286 -8.93 -28.59 -22.18
C MET A 286 -8.01 -28.97 -21.02
N LEU A 287 -8.57 -29.33 -19.87
CA LEU A 287 -7.78 -29.77 -18.70
C LEU A 287 -7.11 -31.13 -18.93
N GLN A 288 -7.75 -32.04 -19.67
CA GLN A 288 -7.13 -33.31 -20.07
C GLN A 288 -5.98 -33.12 -21.06
N GLU A 289 -6.12 -32.22 -22.03
CA GLU A 289 -5.03 -31.86 -22.93
C GLU A 289 -3.85 -31.20 -22.19
N ALA A 290 -4.13 -30.36 -21.18
CA ALA A 290 -3.09 -29.80 -20.33
C ALA A 290 -2.31 -30.89 -19.56
N LEU A 291 -3.00 -31.89 -19.01
CA LEU A 291 -2.39 -33.05 -18.35
C LEU A 291 -1.60 -33.96 -19.30
N ALA A 292 -1.97 -34.03 -20.58
CA ALA A 292 -1.19 -34.77 -21.57
C ALA A 292 0.18 -34.11 -21.84
N ILE A 293 0.27 -32.79 -21.66
CA ILE A 293 1.50 -32.01 -21.83
C ILE A 293 2.32 -32.00 -20.53
N GLU A 294 1.66 -31.83 -19.38
CA GLU A 294 2.31 -31.81 -18.05
C GLU A 294 1.58 -32.75 -17.07
N PRO A 295 1.94 -34.05 -17.05
CA PRO A 295 1.20 -35.08 -16.30
C PRO A 295 1.20 -34.91 -14.78
N ASP A 296 2.20 -34.20 -14.25
CA ASP A 296 2.39 -34.05 -12.81
C ASP A 296 1.94 -32.68 -12.29
N ASP A 297 1.27 -31.84 -13.09
CA ASP A 297 0.80 -30.53 -12.61
C ASP A 297 -0.30 -30.70 -11.53
N PRO A 298 -0.04 -30.31 -10.26
CA PRO A 298 -1.01 -30.45 -9.18
C PRO A 298 -2.21 -29.51 -9.35
N VAL A 299 -2.06 -28.38 -10.06
CA VAL A 299 -3.14 -27.39 -10.24
C VAL A 299 -4.18 -27.92 -11.24
N THR A 300 -3.74 -28.46 -12.38
CA THR A 300 -4.63 -29.05 -13.39
C THR A 300 -5.37 -30.28 -12.85
N ARG A 301 -4.70 -31.15 -12.06
CA ARG A 301 -5.37 -32.29 -11.41
C ARG A 301 -6.47 -31.85 -10.45
N ALA A 302 -6.20 -30.84 -9.63
CA ALA A 302 -7.19 -30.29 -8.71
C ALA A 302 -8.35 -29.62 -9.48
N ALA A 303 -8.08 -28.91 -10.56
CA ALA A 303 -9.10 -28.27 -11.39
C ALA A 303 -10.03 -29.30 -12.08
N LEU A 304 -9.48 -30.44 -12.51
CA LEU A 304 -10.24 -31.54 -13.11
C LEU A 304 -11.13 -32.27 -12.10
N ALA A 305 -10.68 -32.43 -10.85
CA ALA A 305 -11.43 -33.12 -9.80
C ALA A 305 -12.71 -32.37 -9.34
N VAL A 306 -12.84 -31.09 -9.70
CA VAL A 306 -13.96 -30.21 -9.33
C VAL A 306 -15.01 -30.12 -10.44
N GLN A 307 -14.75 -30.70 -11.62
CA GLN A 307 -15.69 -30.79 -12.75
C GLN A 307 -16.59 -32.02 -12.65
#